data_AF-A0A414BQK3-F1
#
_entry.id   AF-A0A414BQK3-F1
#
_cell.length_a   1.000
_cell.length_b   1.000
_cell.length_c   1.000
_cell.angle_alpha   90.00
_cell.angle_beta   90.00
_cell.angle_gamma   90.00
#
_symmetry.space_group_name_H-M   'P 1'
#
loop_
_entity.id
_entity.type
_entity.pdbx_description
1 polymer ?
#
loop_
_entity_poly.entity_id
_entity_poly.type
_entity_poly.pdbx_seq_one_letter_code
_entity_poly.pdbx_strand_id
1 'polypeptide(L)'
;MYLQAVYDYAKTMTPVEEIPILMDLPPDESVAMQLELQEPRSPYRRRYLRGLAETANELRTNNIALANVGSPGAYQAVMTQLSQIIAKIS
;
A
#
# COMPACT_ATOMS: atom_id res chain seq x y z
N MET A 1 -4.23 12.99 -15.16
CA MET A 1 -2.80 12.89 -15.51
C MET A 1 -1.95 12.60 -14.25
N TYR A 2 -2.43 11.78 -13.30
CA TYR A 2 -1.82 11.68 -11.96
C TYR A 2 -1.49 10.26 -11.49
N LEU A 3 -1.56 9.27 -12.40
CA LEU A 3 -1.42 7.85 -12.06
C LEU A 3 -0.09 7.51 -11.39
N GLN A 4 1.00 8.20 -11.78
CA GLN A 4 2.31 7.99 -11.20
C GLN A 4 2.38 8.59 -9.79
N ALA A 5 1.94 9.84 -9.61
CA ALA A 5 1.89 10.49 -8.30
C ALA A 5 1.07 9.69 -7.28
N VAL A 6 -0.13 9.22 -7.67
CA VAL A 6 -0.96 8.36 -6.81
C VAL A 6 -0.22 7.08 -6.39
N TYR A 7 0.52 6.46 -7.31
CA TYR A 7 1.34 5.29 -7.00
C TYR A 7 2.50 5.64 -6.06
N ASP A 8 3.17 6.78 -6.27
CA ASP A 8 4.32 7.20 -5.45
C ASP A 8 3.90 7.52 -4.01
N TYR A 9 2.76 8.19 -3.80
CA TYR A 9 2.18 8.38 -2.46
C TYR A 9 1.71 7.06 -1.84
N ALA A 10 1.14 6.15 -2.64
CA ALA A 10 0.77 4.83 -2.15
C ALA A 10 1.99 4.02 -1.68
N LYS A 11 3.12 4.14 -2.37
CA LYS A 11 4.38 3.51 -1.98
C LYS A 11 4.86 3.96 -0.60
N THR A 12 4.49 5.16 -0.15
CA THR A 12 4.78 5.66 1.19
C THR A 12 3.67 5.37 2.21
N MET A 13 2.72 4.51 1.88
CA MET A 13 1.56 4.17 2.73
C MET A 13 0.68 5.37 3.10
N THR A 14 0.66 6.41 2.25
CA THR A 14 -0.21 7.56 2.43
C THR A 14 -1.68 7.15 2.45
N PRO A 15 -2.48 7.51 3.47
CA PRO A 15 -3.91 7.29 3.51
C PRO A 15 -4.63 7.86 2.29
N VAL A 16 -5.70 7.20 1.85
CA VAL A 16 -6.36 7.52 0.57
C VAL A 16 -6.96 8.93 0.56
N GLU A 17 -7.44 9.38 1.71
CA GLU A 17 -7.99 10.71 1.97
C GLU A 17 -6.94 11.83 1.95
N GLU A 18 -5.66 11.50 2.19
CA GLU A 18 -4.56 12.46 2.21
C GLU A 18 -3.96 12.70 0.82
N ILE A 19 -4.16 11.77 -0.13
CA ILE A 19 -3.54 11.85 -1.48
C ILE A 19 -3.90 13.16 -2.19
N PRO A 20 -5.18 13.56 -2.30
CA PRO A 20 -5.52 14.81 -3.00
C PRO A 20 -4.96 16.05 -2.29
N ILE A 21 -4.82 16.00 -0.96
CA ILE A 21 -4.28 17.08 -0.14
C ILE A 21 -2.78 17.23 -0.40
N LEU A 22 -2.04 16.12 -0.37
CA LEU A 22 -0.59 16.12 -0.61
C LEU A 22 -0.22 16.44 -2.05
N MET A 23 -1.14 16.17 -2.98
CA MET A 23 -1.04 16.59 -4.38
C MET A 23 -1.40 18.06 -4.61
N ASP A 24 -1.87 18.78 -3.59
CA ASP A 24 -2.32 20.17 -3.66
C ASP A 24 -3.41 20.37 -4.73
N LEU A 25 -4.35 19.42 -4.83
CA LEU A 25 -5.42 19.50 -5.82
C LEU A 25 -6.48 20.55 -5.42
N PRO A 26 -7.00 21.34 -6.39
CA PRO A 26 -8.12 22.24 -6.13
C PRO A 26 -9.36 21.44 -5.69
N PRO A 27 -10.33 22.06 -4.98
CA PRO A 27 -11.46 21.35 -4.37
C PRO A 27 -12.21 20.40 -5.30
N ASP A 28 -12.51 20.83 -6.53
CA ASP A 28 -13.24 20.00 -7.50
C ASP A 28 -12.43 18.78 -7.97
N GLU A 29 -11.14 18.95 -8.24
CA GLU A 29 -10.24 17.85 -8.58
C GLU A 29 -9.98 16.93 -7.39
N SER A 30 -9.96 17.48 -6.17
CA SER A 30 -9.81 16.71 -4.94
C SER A 30 -10.98 15.76 -4.73
N VAL A 31 -12.21 16.25 -4.86
CA VAL A 31 -13.42 15.43 -4.79
C VAL A 31 -13.43 14.37 -5.90
N ALA A 32 -13.10 14.76 -7.13
CA ALA A 32 -13.02 13.81 -8.25
C ALA A 32 -11.96 12.70 -8.00
N MET A 33 -10.79 13.06 -7.46
CA MET A 33 -9.73 12.10 -7.12
C MET A 33 -10.17 11.12 -6.03
N GLN A 34 -10.88 11.60 -4.99
CA GLN A 34 -11.40 10.70 -3.94
C GLN A 34 -12.40 9.68 -4.51
N LEU A 35 -13.29 10.13 -5.40
CA LEU A 35 -14.25 9.24 -6.07
C LEU A 35 -13.53 8.20 -6.94
N GLU A 36 -12.55 8.62 -7.73
CA GLU A 36 -11.72 7.72 -8.54
C GLU A 36 -10.97 6.68 -7.68
N LEU A 37 -10.39 7.09 -6.55
CA LEU A 37 -9.69 6.17 -5.64
C LEU A 37 -10.63 5.15 -4.97
N GLN A 38 -11.92 5.47 -4.85
CA GLN A 38 -12.94 4.56 -4.35
C GLN A 38 -13.58 3.69 -5.43
N GLU A 39 -13.54 4.08 -6.70
CA GLU A 39 -14.14 3.30 -7.80
C GLU A 39 -13.33 2.02 -8.11
N PRO A 40 -13.90 0.80 -7.93
CA PRO A 40 -13.20 -0.47 -8.15
C PRO A 40 -12.51 -0.61 -9.50
N ARG A 41 -13.08 -0.04 -10.57
CA ARG A 41 -12.53 -0.14 -11.93
C ARG A 41 -11.59 1.00 -12.29
N SER A 42 -11.42 1.98 -11.41
CA SER A 42 -10.57 3.14 -11.68
C SER A 42 -9.10 2.74 -11.86
N PRO A 43 -8.42 3.30 -12.87
CA PRO A 43 -6.98 3.15 -12.99
C PRO A 43 -6.23 3.77 -11.81
N TYR A 44 -6.79 4.80 -11.14
CA TYR A 44 -6.19 5.42 -9.95
C TYR A 44 -6.25 4.48 -8.76
N ARG A 45 -7.41 3.88 -8.48
CA ARG A 45 -7.52 2.85 -7.44
C ARG A 45 -6.55 1.69 -7.68
N ARG A 46 -6.42 1.22 -8.92
CA ARG A 46 -5.47 0.15 -9.26
C ARG A 46 -4.02 0.57 -8.97
N ARG A 47 -3.63 1.80 -9.31
CA ARG A 47 -2.28 2.32 -9.05
C ARG A 47 -2.01 2.50 -7.56
N TYR A 48 -2.98 3.00 -6.81
CA TYR A 48 -2.90 3.14 -5.36
C TYR A 48 -2.70 1.76 -4.69
N LEU A 49 -3.57 0.80 -4.98
CA LEU A 49 -3.46 -0.55 -4.43
C LEU A 49 -2.15 -1.23 -4.81
N ARG A 50 -1.64 -0.99 -6.02
CA ARG A 50 -0.35 -1.50 -6.46
C ARG A 50 0.80 -0.95 -5.61
N GLY A 51 0.87 0.36 -5.38
CA GLY A 51 1.92 0.95 -4.54
C GLY A 51 1.91 0.40 -3.11
N LEU A 52 0.72 0.29 -2.50
CA LEU A 52 0.57 -0.33 -1.18
C LEU A 52 1.04 -1.80 -1.17
N ALA A 53 0.65 -2.59 -2.17
CA ALA A 53 1.00 -4.00 -2.26
C ALA A 53 2.51 -4.21 -2.44
N GLU A 54 3.17 -3.36 -3.24
CA GLU A 54 4.61 -3.41 -3.45
C GLU A 54 5.38 -3.03 -2.18
N THR A 55 4.96 -1.99 -1.45
CA THR A 55 5.56 -1.64 -0.15
C THR A 55 5.34 -2.73 0.90
N ALA A 56 4.14 -3.32 0.98
CA ALA A 56 3.89 -4.46 1.86
C ALA A 56 4.77 -5.66 1.49
N ASN A 57 5.09 -5.86 0.21
CA ASN A 57 5.99 -6.91 -0.25
C ASN A 57 7.44 -6.66 0.14
N GLU A 58 7.93 -5.43 -0.03
CA GLU A 58 9.28 -5.03 0.39
C GLU A 58 9.48 -5.22 1.90
N LEU A 59 8.51 -4.79 2.72
CA LEU A 59 8.55 -5.00 4.17
C LEU A 59 8.59 -6.49 4.54
N ARG A 60 7.83 -7.34 3.83
CA ARG A 60 7.88 -8.79 4.02
C ARG A 60 9.27 -9.36 3.72
N THR A 61 9.85 -9.00 2.58
CA THR A 61 11.19 -9.44 2.19
C THR A 61 12.24 -9.00 3.20
N ASN A 62 12.17 -7.75 3.67
CA ASN A 62 13.09 -7.22 4.68
C ASN A 62 12.94 -7.96 6.02
N ASN A 63 11.72 -8.23 6.47
CA ASN A 63 11.48 -8.98 7.70
C ASN A 63 12.00 -10.43 7.61
N ILE A 64 11.87 -11.08 6.45
CA ILE A 64 12.46 -12.41 6.24
C ILE A 64 13.98 -12.34 6.32
N ALA A 65 14.62 -11.35 5.68
CA ALA A 65 16.06 -11.16 5.75
C ALA A 65 16.54 -10.93 7.20
N LEU A 66 15.83 -10.08 7.96
CA LEU A 66 16.12 -9.82 9.38
C LEU A 66 15.93 -11.07 10.25
N ALA A 67 14.88 -11.85 10.01
CA ALA A 67 14.65 -13.11 10.72
C ALA A 67 15.79 -14.11 10.47
N ASN A 68 16.28 -14.20 9.23
CA ASN A 68 17.37 -15.10 8.84
C ASN A 68 18.71 -14.74 9.50
N VAL A 69 18.93 -13.48 9.87
CA VAL A 69 20.11 -13.04 10.64
C VAL A 69 19.86 -13.01 12.15
N GLY A 70 18.74 -13.58 12.61
CA GLY A 70 18.48 -13.83 14.03
C GLY A 70 17.68 -12.76 14.77
N SER A 71 17.01 -11.83 14.08
CA SER A 71 16.13 -10.85 14.74
C SER A 71 14.85 -11.51 15.29
N PRO A 72 14.65 -11.54 16.63
CA PRO A 72 13.49 -12.21 17.22
C PRO A 72 12.16 -11.55 16.83
N GLY A 73 12.13 -10.22 16.80
CA GLY A 73 10.94 -9.45 16.42
C GLY A 73 10.54 -9.68 14.96
N ALA A 74 11.53 -9.75 14.06
CA ALA A 74 11.26 -10.03 12.65
C ALA A 74 10.76 -11.47 12.44
N TYR A 75 11.32 -12.45 13.17
CA TYR A 75 10.85 -13.83 13.13
C TYR A 75 9.38 -13.94 13.56
N GLN A 76 9.02 -13.31 14.68
CA GLN A 76 7.62 -13.28 15.14
C GLN A 76 6.69 -12.65 14.09
N ALA A 77 7.05 -11.50 13.52
CA ALA A 77 6.26 -10.84 12.49
C ALA A 77 6.05 -11.72 11.25
N VAL A 78 7.10 -12.40 10.77
CA VAL A 78 7.03 -13.33 9.63
C VAL A 78 6.12 -14.53 9.95
N MET A 79 6.24 -15.12 11.15
CA MET A 79 5.42 -16.26 11.55
C MET A 79 3.93 -15.91 11.66
N THR A 80 3.61 -14.72 12.20
CA THR A 80 2.23 -14.22 12.24
C THR A 80 1.67 -14.05 10.83
N GLN A 81 2.43 -13.44 9.92
CA GLN A 81 1.99 -13.25 8.53
C GLN A 81 1.84 -14.57 7.78
N LEU A 82 2.76 -15.52 7.96
CA LEU A 82 2.69 -16.85 7.35
C LEU A 82 1.41 -17.58 7.79
N SER A 83 1.09 -17.53 9.08
CA SER A 83 -0.13 -18.13 9.64
C SER A 83 -1.39 -17.51 9.03
N GLN A 84 -1.43 -16.18 8.89
CA GLN A 84 -2.56 -15.48 8.26
C GLN A 84 -2.74 -15.84 6.78
N ILE A 85 -1.65 -16.07 6.04
CA ILE A 85 -1.70 -16.48 4.64
C ILE A 85 -2.26 -17.90 4.52
N ILE A 86 -1.74 -18.84 5.32
CA ILE A 86 -2.22 -20.23 5.36
C ILE A 86 -3.71 -20.28 5.67
N ALA A 87 -4.17 -19.50 6.65
CA ALA A 87 -5.58 -19.43 7.04
C ALA A 87 -6.52 -18.90 5.94
N LYS A 88 -6.01 -18.17 4.92
CA LYS A 88 -6.81 -17.66 3.80
C LYS A 88 -6.94 -18.64 2.63
N ILE A 89 -6.09 -19.67 2.59
CA ILE A 89 -6.07 -20.68 1.51
C ILE A 89 -6.44 -22.08 2.00
N SER A 90 -6.68 -22.24 3.31
CA SER A 90 -7.24 -23.44 3.93
C SER A 90 -8.76 -23.35 3.94
#